data_AF-A0A959BTU7-F1
#
_entry.id   AF-A0A959BTU7-F1
#
_cell.length_a   1.000
_cell.length_b   1.000
_cell.length_c   1.000
_cell.angle_alpha   90.00
_cell.angle_beta   90.00
_cell.angle_gamma   90.00
#
_symmetry.space_group_name_H-M   'P 1'
#
loop_
_entity.id
_entity.type
_entity.pdbx_description
1 polymer ?
#
loop_
_entity_poly.entity_id
_entity_poly.type
_entity_poly.pdbx_seq_one_letter_code
_entity_poly.pdbx_strand_id
1 'polypeptide(L)'
;MEEEKIQQARPAPEDWETWKDYRLKLRKESPDRLENGAKQLITLITLVIAIYGALGVEKLQALPWHSQLLIKFALFLWLLSAFGALWVVVPSKYELIPDNTNAVKELLDAIISSKRKRLNYSLWLFGAGIVALGVGIILS
;
A
#
# COMPACT_ATOMS: atom_id res chain seq x y z
N MET A 1 -20.06 -9.51 30.28
CA MET A 1 -19.76 -10.39 29.13
C MET A 1 -20.75 -10.01 28.05
N GLU A 2 -20.30 -9.25 27.06
CA GLU A 2 -21.14 -8.78 25.95
C GLU A 2 -21.04 -9.84 24.85
N GLU A 3 -22.16 -10.47 24.48
CA GLU A 3 -22.20 -11.51 23.47
C GLU A 3 -21.80 -10.95 22.11
N GLU A 4 -20.75 -11.51 21.53
CA GLU A 4 -20.25 -11.17 20.21
C GLU A 4 -21.34 -11.52 19.17
N LYS A 5 -22.08 -10.51 18.70
CA LYS A 5 -23.07 -10.67 17.63
C LYS A 5 -22.36 -11.14 16.36
N ILE A 6 -22.38 -12.45 16.12
CA ILE A 6 -21.98 -13.06 14.86
C ILE A 6 -22.83 -12.42 13.77
N GLN A 7 -22.24 -11.52 12.98
CA GLN A 7 -22.89 -10.94 11.82
C GLN A 7 -23.02 -12.05 10.76
N GLN A 8 -24.15 -12.76 10.79
CA GLN A 8 -24.50 -13.71 9.74
C GLN A 8 -24.68 -12.93 8.43
N ALA A 9 -23.95 -13.35 7.39
CA ALA A 9 -24.10 -12.76 6.07
C ALA A 9 -25.54 -12.93 5.57
N ARG A 10 -26.08 -11.90 4.90
CA ARG A 10 -27.40 -12.00 4.25
C ARG A 10 -27.40 -13.21 3.29
N PRO A 11 -28.52 -13.95 3.21
CA PRO A 11 -28.67 -14.98 2.19
C PRO A 11 -28.47 -14.36 0.81
N ALA A 12 -27.84 -15.15 -0.06
CA ALA A 12 -27.67 -14.82 -1.47
C ALA A 12 -29.02 -14.39 -2.10
N PRO A 13 -29.07 -13.31 -2.91
CA PRO A 13 -30.22 -13.04 -3.77
C PRO A 13 -30.48 -14.26 -4.67
N GLU A 14 -31.75 -14.59 -4.91
CA GLU A 14 -32.15 -15.76 -5.71
C GLU A 14 -31.76 -15.66 -7.19
N ASP A 15 -31.42 -14.47 -7.69
CA ASP A 15 -31.10 -14.26 -9.10
C ASP A 15 -29.59 -14.44 -9.40
N TRP A 16 -29.32 -15.30 -10.36
CA TRP A 16 -27.96 -15.62 -10.79
C TRP A 16 -27.25 -14.42 -11.46
N GLU A 17 -28.02 -13.52 -12.07
CA GLU A 17 -27.50 -12.32 -12.74
C GLU A 17 -27.00 -11.27 -11.75
N THR A 18 -27.76 -10.89 -10.71
CA THR A 18 -27.21 -9.94 -9.71
C THR A 18 -26.08 -10.53 -8.88
N TRP A 19 -25.98 -11.85 -8.73
CA TRP A 19 -24.79 -12.48 -8.12
C TRP A 19 -23.54 -12.36 -9.00
N LYS A 20 -23.68 -12.46 -10.32
CA LYS A 20 -22.56 -12.21 -11.25
C LYS A 20 -22.10 -10.76 -11.17
N ASP A 21 -23.04 -9.82 -11.18
CA ASP A 21 -22.74 -8.39 -11.09
C ASP A 21 -22.13 -8.00 -9.75
N TYR A 22 -22.63 -8.55 -8.64
CA TYR A 22 -22.08 -8.32 -7.31
C TYR A 22 -20.64 -8.82 -7.20
N ARG A 23 -20.33 -10.00 -7.74
CA ARG A 23 -18.94 -10.52 -7.81
C ARG A 23 -18.05 -9.65 -8.66
N LEU A 24 -18.52 -9.21 -9.83
CA LEU A 24 -17.80 -8.30 -10.72
C LEU A 24 -17.51 -6.97 -10.03
N LYS A 25 -18.47 -6.43 -9.28
CA LYS A 25 -18.30 -5.20 -8.49
C LYS A 25 -17.25 -5.36 -7.39
N LEU A 26 -17.33 -6.41 -6.56
CA LEU A 26 -16.32 -6.70 -5.52
C LEU A 26 -14.91 -6.87 -6.10
N ARG A 27 -14.83 -7.47 -7.29
CA ARG A 27 -13.59 -7.67 -8.03
C ARG A 27 -13.01 -6.37 -8.54
N LYS A 28 -13.83 -5.45 -9.05
CA LYS A 28 -13.40 -4.10 -9.47
C LYS A 28 -12.98 -3.22 -8.28
N GLU A 29 -13.66 -3.35 -7.14
CA GLU A 29 -13.31 -2.62 -5.92
C GLU A 29 -11.96 -3.07 -5.32
N SER A 30 -11.47 -4.27 -5.65
CA SER A 30 -10.23 -4.80 -5.07
C SER A 30 -8.97 -4.06 -5.54
N PRO A 31 -8.76 -3.81 -6.86
CA PRO A 31 -7.75 -2.88 -7.35
C PRO A 31 -7.89 -1.48 -6.75
N ASP A 32 -9.10 -0.93 -6.70
CA ASP A 32 -9.34 0.42 -6.16
C ASP A 32 -8.91 0.54 -4.70
N ARG A 33 -9.18 -0.49 -3.89
CA ARG A 33 -8.72 -0.56 -2.49
C ARG A 33 -7.19 -0.60 -2.39
N LEU A 34 -6.51 -1.34 -3.27
CA LEU A 34 -5.04 -1.37 -3.31
C LEU A 34 -4.45 -0.02 -3.72
N GLU A 35 -5.06 0.66 -4.69
CA GLU A 35 -4.65 1.99 -5.12
C GLU A 35 -4.88 3.04 -4.04
N ASN A 36 -6.02 2.99 -3.35
CA ASN A 36 -6.28 3.87 -2.21
C ASN A 36 -5.30 3.61 -1.05
N GLY A 37 -4.96 2.35 -0.76
CA GLY A 37 -3.92 2.01 0.21
C GLY A 37 -2.54 2.55 -0.19
N ALA A 38 -2.18 2.46 -1.48
CA ALA A 38 -0.93 3.02 -1.99
C ALA A 38 -0.90 4.56 -1.89
N LYS A 39 -2.01 5.25 -2.21
CA LYS A 39 -2.14 6.70 -2.04
C LYS A 39 -1.97 7.11 -0.58
N GLN A 40 -2.61 6.40 0.35
CA GLN A 40 -2.45 6.64 1.79
C GLN A 40 -0.98 6.46 2.24
N LEU A 41 -0.30 5.42 1.75
CA LEU A 41 1.12 5.21 2.04
C LEU A 41 1.99 6.37 1.51
N ILE A 42 1.74 6.84 0.30
CA ILE A 42 2.45 8.02 -0.26
C ILE A 42 2.22 9.26 0.60
N THR A 43 0.98 9.52 1.01
CA THR A 43 0.65 10.65 1.90
C THR A 43 1.40 10.54 3.23
N LEU A 44 1.44 9.35 3.83
CA LEU A 44 2.15 9.11 5.07
C LEU A 44 3.66 9.35 4.91
N ILE A 45 4.27 8.81 3.85
CA ILE A 45 5.71 9.03 3.56
C ILE A 45 6.00 10.51 3.39
N THR A 46 5.16 11.23 2.63
CA THR A 46 5.33 12.66 2.38
C THR A 46 5.24 13.46 3.68
N LEU A 47 4.29 13.12 4.57
CA LEU A 47 4.16 13.74 5.88
C LEU A 47 5.41 13.53 6.74
N VAL A 48 5.91 12.30 6.80
CA VAL A 48 7.10 11.98 7.60
C VAL A 48 8.35 12.71 7.07
N ILE A 49 8.54 12.75 5.75
CA ILE A 49 9.64 13.51 5.13
C ILE A 49 9.51 15.01 5.41
N ALA A 50 8.30 15.56 5.36
CA ALA A 50 8.06 16.97 5.66
C ALA A 50 8.37 17.32 7.13
N ILE A 51 7.93 16.48 8.07
CA ILE A 51 8.26 16.62 9.51
C ILE A 51 9.78 16.60 9.70
N TYR A 52 10.45 15.66 9.04
CA TYR A 52 11.89 15.56 9.08
C TYR A 52 12.59 16.81 8.52
N GLY A 53 12.16 17.31 7.36
CA GLY A 53 12.70 18.51 6.74
C GLY A 53 12.53 19.76 7.62
N ALA A 54 11.39 19.87 8.31
CA ALA A 54 11.11 20.99 9.21
C ALA A 54 11.90 20.95 10.52
N LEU A 55 12.19 19.76 11.06
CA LEU A 55 12.75 19.61 12.40
C LEU A 55 14.25 19.24 12.43
N GLY A 56 14.80 18.71 11.34
CA GLY A 56 15.94 17.79 11.45
C GLY A 56 17.22 18.17 10.73
N VAL A 57 17.23 19.06 9.73
CA VAL A 57 18.40 19.19 8.84
C VAL A 57 19.65 19.71 9.57
N GLU A 58 19.52 20.74 10.40
CA GLU A 58 20.64 21.28 11.18
C GLU A 58 21.02 20.35 12.33
N LYS A 59 20.02 19.77 13.00
CA LYS A 59 20.24 18.83 14.11
C LYS A 59 20.96 17.56 13.67
N LEU A 60 20.79 17.13 12.42
CA LEU A 60 21.50 15.97 11.89
C LEU A 60 23.00 16.17 11.81
N GLN A 61 23.46 17.38 11.49
CA GLN A 61 24.89 17.64 11.33
C GLN A 61 25.63 17.53 12.67
N ALA A 62 24.94 17.71 13.78
CA ALA A 62 25.46 17.54 15.13
C ALA A 62 25.57 16.07 15.57
N LEU A 63 24.96 15.12 14.84
CA LEU A 63 24.96 13.71 15.22
C LEU A 63 26.25 12.98 14.79
N PRO A 64 26.61 11.88 15.46
CA PRO A 64 27.66 10.99 14.99
C PRO A 64 27.42 10.50 13.56
N TRP A 65 28.51 10.30 12.80
CA TRP A 65 28.45 9.95 11.38
C TRP A 65 27.63 8.68 11.08
N HIS A 66 27.63 7.69 11.98
CA HIS A 66 26.87 6.45 11.83
C HIS A 66 25.36 6.68 11.96
N SER A 67 24.94 7.52 12.92
CA SER A 67 23.54 7.92 13.08
C SER A 67 23.06 8.73 11.88
N GLN A 68 23.91 9.63 11.35
CA GLN A 68 23.61 10.35 10.10
C GLN A 68 23.41 9.40 8.92
N LEU A 69 24.24 8.36 8.79
CA LEU A 69 24.10 7.36 7.72
C LEU A 69 22.80 6.57 7.86
N LEU A 70 22.44 6.12 9.07
CA LEU A 70 21.21 5.38 9.32
C LEU A 70 19.97 6.22 9.01
N ILE A 71 19.98 7.49 9.39
CA ILE A 71 18.88 8.41 9.11
C ILE A 71 18.77 8.68 7.60
N LYS A 72 19.89 8.93 6.91
CA LYS A 72 19.90 9.09 5.44
C LYS A 72 19.41 7.82 4.73
N PHE A 73 19.80 6.66 5.25
CA PHE A 73 19.34 5.37 4.73
C PHE A 73 17.83 5.18 4.93
N ALA A 74 17.29 5.58 6.09
CA ALA A 74 15.84 5.57 6.33
C ALA A 74 15.08 6.45 5.32
N LEU A 75 15.56 7.66 5.05
CA LEU A 75 14.98 8.54 4.03
C LEU A 75 15.01 7.90 2.64
N PHE A 76 16.14 7.28 2.29
CA PHE A 76 16.27 6.58 1.01
C PHE A 76 15.28 5.42 0.89
N LEU A 77 15.10 4.63 1.94
CA LEU A 77 14.10 3.56 1.99
C LEU A 77 12.68 4.08 1.84
N TRP A 78 12.36 5.23 2.44
CA TRP A 78 11.04 5.86 2.30
C TRP A 78 10.80 6.39 0.90
N LEU A 79 11.80 6.98 0.24
CA LEU A 79 11.70 7.38 -1.17
C LEU A 79 11.49 6.16 -2.07
N LEU A 80 12.23 5.07 -1.82
CA LEU A 80 12.07 3.82 -2.58
C LEU A 80 10.68 3.18 -2.34
N SER A 81 10.17 3.25 -1.12
CA SER A 81 8.80 2.84 -0.77
C SER A 81 7.76 3.68 -1.52
N ALA A 82 7.92 5.00 -1.56
CA ALA A 82 7.02 5.89 -2.29
C ALA A 82 7.03 5.58 -3.79
N PHE A 83 8.19 5.29 -4.38
CA PHE A 83 8.29 4.88 -5.78
C PHE A 83 7.54 3.57 -6.05
N GLY A 84 7.68 2.58 -5.17
CA GLY A 84 6.93 1.33 -5.25
C GLY A 84 5.41 1.54 -5.12
N ALA A 85 4.98 2.43 -4.22
CA ALA A 85 3.58 2.79 -4.04
C ALA A 85 3.01 3.54 -5.25
N LEU A 86 3.78 4.46 -5.85
CA LEU A 86 3.40 5.16 -7.08
C LEU A 86 3.16 4.17 -8.21
N TRP A 87 4.02 3.15 -8.34
CA TRP A 87 3.84 2.10 -9.34
C TRP A 87 2.53 1.32 -9.16
N VAL A 88 2.03 1.17 -7.93
CA VAL A 88 0.72 0.54 -7.66
C VAL A 88 -0.43 1.42 -8.16
N VAL A 89 -0.30 2.74 -8.05
CA VAL A 89 -1.34 3.72 -8.44
C VAL A 89 -1.40 3.93 -9.95
N VAL A 90 -0.33 3.63 -10.70
CA VAL A 90 -0.34 3.79 -12.17
C VAL A 90 -1.51 2.97 -12.77
N PRO A 91 -2.43 3.63 -13.49
CA PRO A 91 -3.54 2.95 -14.14
C PRO A 91 -2.97 2.12 -15.29
N SER A 92 -3.20 0.81 -15.24
CA SER A 92 -2.88 -0.06 -16.36
C SER A 92 -4.16 -0.20 -17.19
N LYS A 93 -4.09 0.24 -18.45
CA LYS A 93 -5.23 0.19 -19.38
C LYS A 93 -5.47 -1.28 -19.74
N TYR A 94 -6.61 -1.82 -19.32
CA TYR A 94 -7.03 -3.17 -19.70
C TYR A 94 -8.29 -3.06 -20.55
N GLU A 95 -8.19 -3.48 -21.82
CA GLU A 95 -9.36 -3.68 -22.67
C GLU A 95 -10.00 -5.01 -22.26
N LEU A 96 -11.10 -4.92 -21.51
CA LEU A 96 -11.87 -6.09 -21.12
C LEU A 96 -12.78 -6.49 -22.29
N ILE A 97 -12.45 -7.61 -22.95
CA ILE A 97 -13.35 -8.23 -23.93
C ILE A 97 -14.46 -8.96 -23.13
N PRO A 98 -15.74 -8.52 -23.20
CA PRO A 98 -16.81 -9.01 -22.32
C PRO A 98 -17.18 -10.49 -22.50
N ASP A 99 -16.80 -11.10 -23.63
CA ASP A 99 -17.35 -12.37 -24.09
C ASP A 99 -16.69 -13.61 -23.45
N ASN A 100 -15.63 -13.44 -22.65
CA ASN A 100 -14.95 -14.55 -21.97
C ASN A 100 -14.76 -14.29 -20.48
N THR A 101 -15.74 -14.74 -19.68
CA THR A 101 -15.78 -14.57 -18.22
C THR A 101 -14.58 -15.21 -17.50
N ASN A 102 -14.00 -16.29 -18.03
CA ASN A 102 -12.83 -16.95 -17.43
C ASN A 102 -11.53 -16.18 -17.70
N ALA A 103 -11.35 -15.66 -18.92
CA ALA A 103 -10.17 -14.85 -19.27
C ALA A 103 -10.13 -13.54 -18.47
N VAL A 104 -11.28 -12.88 -18.27
CA VAL A 104 -11.40 -11.68 -17.42
C VAL A 104 -11.03 -12.01 -15.96
N LYS A 105 -11.39 -13.20 -15.49
CA LYS A 105 -11.10 -13.66 -14.13
C LYS A 105 -9.60 -13.78 -13.88
N GLU A 106 -8.90 -14.47 -14.78
CA GLU A 106 -7.46 -14.70 -14.69
C GLU A 106 -6.66 -13.40 -14.83
N LEU A 107 -7.03 -12.55 -15.79
CA LEU A 107 -6.39 -11.24 -15.97
C LEU A 107 -6.50 -10.40 -14.70
N LEU A 108 -7.71 -10.32 -14.12
CA LEU A 108 -7.91 -9.52 -12.92
C LEU A 108 -7.16 -10.08 -11.70
N ASP A 109 -7.16 -11.40 -11.52
CA ASP A 109 -6.43 -12.03 -10.41
C ASP A 109 -4.90 -11.84 -10.56
N ALA A 110 -4.38 -11.85 -11.80
CA ALA A 110 -2.99 -11.50 -12.10
C ALA A 110 -2.66 -10.03 -11.77
N ILE A 111 -3.57 -9.10 -12.09
CA ILE A 111 -3.40 -7.67 -11.78
C ILE A 111 -3.39 -7.43 -10.28
N ILE A 112 -4.39 -7.99 -9.57
CA ILE A 112 -4.53 -7.84 -8.13
C ILE A 112 -3.30 -8.41 -7.41
N SER A 113 -2.86 -9.60 -7.79
CA SER A 113 -1.69 -10.23 -7.16
C SER A 113 -0.40 -9.44 -7.41
N SER A 114 -0.22 -8.88 -8.60
CA SER A 114 0.93 -8.03 -8.93
C SER A 114 0.91 -6.72 -8.14
N LYS A 115 -0.22 -5.99 -8.13
CA LYS A 115 -0.38 -4.75 -7.35
C LYS A 115 -0.21 -5.00 -5.85
N ARG A 116 -0.75 -6.10 -5.33
CA ARG A 116 -0.60 -6.50 -3.91
C ARG A 116 0.86 -6.77 -3.55
N LYS A 117 1.61 -7.51 -4.37
CA LYS A 117 3.04 -7.77 -4.12
C LYS A 117 3.84 -6.48 -4.06
N ARG A 118 3.60 -5.55 -4.99
CA ARG A 118 4.25 -4.24 -5.03
C ARG A 118 3.91 -3.38 -3.82
N LEU A 119 2.63 -3.37 -3.40
CA LEU A 119 2.20 -2.65 -2.20
C LEU A 119 2.83 -3.24 -0.93
N ASN A 120 2.85 -4.56 -0.79
CA ASN A 120 3.50 -5.24 0.34
C ASN A 120 4.99 -4.93 0.39
N TYR A 121 5.69 -4.95 -0.75
CA TYR A 121 7.11 -4.58 -0.80
C TYR A 121 7.33 -3.12 -0.37
N SER A 122 6.46 -2.21 -0.81
CA SER A 122 6.50 -0.80 -0.41
C SER A 122 6.28 -0.64 1.10
N LEU A 123 5.33 -1.37 1.69
CA LEU A 123 5.10 -1.39 3.14
C LEU A 123 6.31 -1.91 3.91
N TRP A 124 6.95 -2.98 3.44
CA TRP A 124 8.17 -3.50 4.05
C TRP A 124 9.32 -2.50 4.01
N LEU A 125 9.54 -1.83 2.88
CA LEU A 125 10.53 -0.76 2.78
C LEU A 125 10.23 0.42 3.72
N PHE A 126 8.95 0.79 3.84
CA PHE A 126 8.54 1.85 4.75
C PHE A 126 8.83 1.48 6.20
N GLY A 127 8.43 0.28 6.62
CA GLY A 127 8.70 -0.25 7.96
C GLY A 127 10.19 -0.37 8.26
N ALA A 128 10.98 -0.87 7.32
CA ALA A 128 12.44 -0.92 7.44
C ALA A 128 13.06 0.48 7.64
N GLY A 129 12.53 1.49 6.94
CA GLY A 129 12.93 2.89 7.14
C GLY A 129 12.61 3.41 8.55
N ILE A 130 11.43 3.08 9.10
CA ILE A 130 11.09 3.45 10.50
C ILE A 130 12.08 2.81 11.48
N VAL A 131 12.41 1.54 11.31
CA VAL A 131 13.36 0.84 12.18
C VAL A 131 14.75 1.47 12.07
N ALA A 132 15.23 1.73 10.86
CA ALA A 132 16.53 2.37 10.64
C ALA A 132 16.60 3.77 11.28
N LEU A 133 15.53 4.56 11.17
CA LEU A 133 15.44 5.87 11.81
C LEU A 133 15.44 5.74 13.34
N GLY A 134 14.64 4.83 13.89
CA GLY A 134 14.58 4.60 15.34
C GLY A 134 15.94 4.18 15.91
N VAL A 135 16.63 3.26 15.23
CA VAL A 135 18.00 2.86 15.61
C VAL A 135 18.97 4.03 15.49
N GLY A 136 18.88 4.82 14.42
CA GLY A 136 19.71 6.01 14.23
C GLY A 136 19.55 7.04 15.35
N ILE A 137 18.33 7.21 15.89
CA ILE A 137 18.04 8.11 17.01
C ILE A 137 18.50 7.52 18.36
N ILE A 138 18.42 6.20 18.54
CA ILE A 138 18.88 5.56 19.79
C ILE A 138 20.40 5.59 19.91
N LEU A 139 21.11 5.51 18.77
CA LEU A 139 22.57 5.53 18.70
C LEU A 139 23.17 6.94 18.62
N SER A 140 22.35 7.97 18.38
CA SER A 140 22.79 9.37 18.27
C SER A 140 22.97 10.02 19.63
#